data_AF-A0A7S3HL50-F1
#
_entry.id   AF-A0A7S3HL50-F1
#
_cell.length_a   1.000
_cell.length_b   1.000
_cell.length_c   1.000
_cell.angle_alpha   90.00
_cell.angle_beta   90.00
_cell.angle_gamma   90.00
#
_symmetry.space_group_name_H-M   'P 1'
#
loop_
_entity.id
_entity.type
_entity.pdbx_description
1 polymer ?
#
loop_
_entity_poly.entity_id
_entity_poly.type
_entity_poly.pdbx_seq_one_letter_code
_entity_poly.pdbx_strand_id
1 'polypeptide(L)'
;KVVVEAVAMLLGRTAPRVDDLVDCLKTQTSALPPAVSEEAQVLPSVGSAGHFEGGCKPCAFFHTKGCASGADCSFCHLCEKGEKTRRQKEKRVFFGTMRHLQKEDEKLLS
;
A
#
# COMPACT_ATOMS: atom_id res chain seq x y z
N LYS A 1 41.05 19.77 -45.18
CA LYS A 1 42.06 18.79 -44.76
C LYS A 1 41.61 18.14 -43.43
N VAL A 2 40.42 17.57 -43.22
CA VAL A 2 39.71 16.46 -43.89
C VAL A 2 40.66 15.40 -44.47
N VAL A 3 40.64 14.22 -43.84
CA VAL A 3 41.06 12.88 -44.28
C VAL A 3 42.54 12.49 -44.30
N VAL A 4 43.21 12.49 -43.14
CA VAL A 4 44.27 11.50 -42.77
C VAL A 4 44.52 11.76 -41.27
N GLU A 5 44.34 10.88 -40.28
CA GLU A 5 44.77 9.49 -40.19
C GLU A 5 43.93 8.73 -39.15
N ALA A 6 42.86 8.09 -39.62
CA ALA A 6 42.09 7.11 -38.87
C ALA A 6 42.79 5.73 -38.78
N VAL A 7 44.12 5.65 -38.56
CA VAL A 7 44.85 4.36 -38.72
C VAL A 7 45.74 3.95 -37.52
N ALA A 8 45.93 4.77 -36.49
CA ALA A 8 46.86 4.47 -35.39
C ALA A 8 46.22 3.94 -34.08
N MET A 9 45.15 3.13 -34.13
CA MET A 9 44.61 2.46 -32.93
C MET A 9 44.44 0.94 -33.07
N LEU A 10 45.26 0.31 -33.93
CA LEU A 10 45.17 -1.13 -34.18
C LEU A 10 46.12 -2.02 -33.39
N LEU A 11 46.99 -1.54 -32.49
CA LEU A 11 47.91 -2.45 -31.77
C LEU A 11 48.22 -1.99 -30.34
N GLY A 12 47.61 -2.65 -29.35
CA GLY A 12 48.28 -2.90 -28.07
C GLY A 12 47.77 -2.15 -26.82
N ARG A 13 46.94 -2.87 -26.05
CA ARG A 13 47.01 -3.01 -24.58
C ARG A 13 47.35 -1.76 -23.74
N THR A 14 46.40 -1.32 -22.93
CA THR A 14 46.44 -1.51 -21.47
C THR A 14 45.01 -1.49 -20.94
N ALA A 15 44.59 -2.54 -20.24
CA ALA A 15 43.40 -2.46 -19.40
C ALA A 15 43.65 -1.40 -18.31
N PRO A 16 42.68 -0.54 -17.98
CA PRO A 16 42.84 0.39 -16.86
C PRO A 16 43.11 -0.43 -15.59
N ARG A 17 44.05 0.07 -14.79
CA ARG A 17 44.50 -0.55 -13.54
C ARG A 17 43.29 -0.66 -12.59
N VAL A 18 43.27 -1.69 -11.75
CA VAL A 18 42.19 -1.96 -10.77
C VAL A 18 41.92 -0.82 -9.77
N ASP A 19 42.75 0.22 -9.77
CA ASP A 19 42.59 1.40 -8.92
C ASP A 19 41.52 2.38 -9.44
N ASP A 20 41.16 2.37 -10.73
CA ASP A 20 40.11 3.25 -11.29
C ASP A 20 38.67 2.79 -11.00
N LEU A 21 38.47 1.51 -10.63
CA LEU A 21 37.14 0.98 -10.29
C LEU A 21 36.75 1.27 -8.84
N VAL A 22 37.73 1.47 -7.95
CA VAL A 22 37.49 1.75 -6.53
C VAL A 22 37.06 3.21 -6.30
N ASP A 23 37.36 4.11 -7.24
CA ASP A 23 37.00 5.53 -7.10
C ASP A 23 35.52 5.83 -7.44
N CYS A 24 34.91 5.03 -8.31
CA CYS A 24 33.49 5.17 -8.68
C CYS A 24 32.53 4.62 -7.60
N LEU A 25 32.98 3.67 -6.78
CA LEU A 25 32.16 3.16 -5.66
C LEU A 25 32.26 4.04 -4.41
N LYS A 26 33.34 4.80 -4.24
CA LYS A 26 33.51 5.75 -3.12
C LYS A 26 32.78 7.07 -3.33
N THR A 27 32.56 7.50 -4.57
CA THR A 27 31.83 8.73 -4.89
C THR A 27 30.30 8.62 -4.75
N GLN A 28 29.75 7.44 -4.47
CA GLN A 28 28.33 7.24 -4.17
C GLN A 28 27.97 7.28 -2.67
N THR A 29 28.85 7.80 -1.81
CA THR A 29 28.52 8.06 -0.40
C THR A 29 28.82 9.51 0.00
N SER A 30 28.30 10.45 -0.80
CA SER A 30 28.21 11.85 -0.38
C SER A 30 26.77 12.15 0.08
N ALA A 31 26.58 12.07 1.40
CA ALA A 31 25.58 12.83 2.17
C ALA A 31 24.17 12.91 1.57
N LEU A 32 23.40 11.82 1.73
CA LEU A 32 21.96 11.96 1.82
C LEU A 32 21.63 12.72 3.11
N PRO A 33 20.87 13.82 3.06
CA PRO A 33 20.30 14.38 4.28
C PRO A 33 19.38 13.32 4.92
N PRO A 34 19.43 13.09 6.26
CA PRO A 34 18.40 12.32 6.96
C PRO A 34 17.12 13.17 7.02
N ALA A 35 16.47 13.31 5.88
CA ALA A 35 15.16 13.88 5.74
C ALA A 35 14.41 13.04 4.70
N VAL A 36 14.30 11.74 4.98
CA VAL A 36 12.99 11.14 4.73
C VAL A 36 12.05 11.96 5.60
N SER A 37 11.35 12.91 5.00
CA SER A 37 10.03 13.23 5.52
C SER A 37 9.29 11.91 5.45
N GLU A 38 9.35 11.16 6.56
CA GLU A 38 8.37 10.17 6.90
C GLU A 38 7.06 10.93 6.88
N GLU A 39 6.47 11.05 5.69
CA GLU A 39 5.05 11.29 5.52
C GLU A 39 4.40 10.02 6.04
N ALA A 40 4.48 9.81 7.36
CA ALA A 40 3.73 8.81 8.08
C ALA A 40 2.30 9.13 7.67
N GLN A 41 1.75 8.31 6.76
CA GLN A 41 0.42 8.50 6.22
C GLN A 41 -0.50 8.57 7.43
N VAL A 42 -0.90 9.79 7.81
CA VAL A 42 -1.63 10.03 9.04
C VAL A 42 -3.01 9.48 8.78
N LEU A 43 -3.22 8.22 9.14
CA LEU A 43 -4.52 7.58 9.04
C LEU A 43 -5.48 8.38 9.93
N PRO A 44 -6.69 8.70 9.45
CA PRO A 44 -7.65 9.49 10.21
C PRO A 44 -8.18 8.76 11.44
N SER A 45 -7.92 7.46 11.54
CA SER A 45 -8.12 6.67 12.75
C SER A 45 -7.28 5.38 12.75
N VAL A 46 -6.98 4.84 13.94
CA VAL A 46 -6.34 3.51 14.10
C VAL A 46 -7.12 2.42 13.34
N GLY A 47 -8.45 2.48 13.34
CA GLY A 47 -9.33 1.55 12.64
C GLY A 47 -9.32 1.65 11.11
N SER A 48 -8.63 2.64 10.54
CA SER A 48 -8.51 2.84 9.08
C SER A 48 -7.36 2.06 8.43
N ALA A 49 -6.50 1.39 9.20
CA ALA A 49 -5.34 0.66 8.67
C ALA A 49 -5.69 -0.36 7.56
N GLY A 50 -6.76 -1.14 7.74
CA GLY A 50 -7.22 -2.13 6.76
C GLY A 50 -8.27 -1.60 5.78
N HIS A 51 -8.33 -0.29 5.53
CA HIS A 51 -9.38 0.29 4.67
C HIS A 51 -9.24 -0.13 3.21
N PHE A 52 -8.04 0.01 2.65
CA PHE A 52 -7.76 -0.29 1.24
C PHE A 52 -7.89 -1.78 0.91
N GLU A 53 -7.70 -2.66 1.90
CA GLU A 53 -7.93 -4.10 1.79
C GLU A 53 -9.41 -4.49 1.93
N GLY A 54 -10.29 -3.54 2.26
CA GLY A 54 -11.70 -3.80 2.52
C GLY A 54 -12.00 -4.45 3.88
N GLY A 55 -10.99 -4.87 4.64
CA GLY A 55 -11.10 -5.49 5.97
C GLY A 55 -11.50 -4.54 7.11
N CYS A 56 -11.63 -3.25 6.84
CA CYS A 56 -11.97 -2.25 7.86
C CYS A 56 -13.41 -2.36 8.40
N LYS A 57 -13.63 -1.76 9.57
CA LYS A 57 -14.97 -1.62 10.19
C LYS A 57 -15.38 -0.14 10.20
N PRO A 58 -16.41 0.28 9.45
CA PRO A 58 -16.80 1.69 9.38
C PRO A 58 -17.27 2.22 10.74
N CYS A 59 -16.85 3.43 11.11
CA CYS A 59 -17.28 4.10 12.32
C CYS A 59 -18.77 4.45 12.28
N ALA A 60 -19.49 4.14 13.35
CA ALA A 60 -20.93 4.42 13.46
C ALA A 60 -21.25 5.92 13.56
N PHE A 61 -20.30 6.71 14.05
CA PHE A 61 -20.54 8.08 14.48
C PHE A 61 -19.87 9.14 13.59
N PHE A 62 -18.82 8.77 12.86
CA PHE A 62 -18.04 9.70 12.03
C PHE A 62 -18.90 10.51 11.05
N HIS A 63 -19.80 9.85 10.32
CA HIS A 63 -20.66 10.49 9.31
C HIS A 63 -22.03 10.98 9.81
N THR A 64 -22.37 10.70 11.08
CA THR A 64 -23.68 11.05 11.64
C THR A 64 -23.59 12.24 12.59
N LYS A 65 -22.78 12.13 13.65
CA LYS A 65 -22.64 13.15 14.71
C LYS A 65 -21.19 13.58 14.97
N GLY A 66 -20.23 13.03 14.22
CA GLY A 66 -18.81 13.14 14.51
C GLY A 66 -18.33 12.08 15.50
N CYS A 67 -17.09 11.60 15.32
CA CYS A 67 -16.47 10.66 16.25
C CYS A 67 -15.73 11.43 17.35
N ALA A 68 -16.04 11.13 18.62
CA ALA A 68 -15.36 11.74 19.77
C ALA A 68 -13.93 11.21 19.97
N SER A 69 -13.62 10.01 19.47
CA SER A 69 -12.31 9.37 19.63
C SER A 69 -11.24 9.91 18.69
N GLY A 70 -11.61 10.71 17.67
CA GLY A 70 -10.65 11.28 16.73
C GLY A 70 -9.74 10.23 16.08
N ALA A 71 -8.43 10.48 16.12
CA ALA A 71 -7.40 9.60 15.57
C ALA A 71 -7.27 8.25 16.31
N ASP A 72 -7.64 8.18 17.59
CA ASP A 72 -7.57 6.95 18.39
C ASP A 72 -8.78 6.02 18.17
N CYS A 73 -9.69 6.37 17.25
CA CYS A 73 -10.85 5.55 16.98
C CYS A 73 -10.44 4.16 16.43
N SER A 74 -10.92 3.09 17.07
CA SER A 74 -10.75 1.72 16.59
C SER A 74 -11.56 1.38 15.33
N PHE A 75 -12.35 2.33 14.82
CA PHE A 75 -13.18 2.18 13.63
C PHE A 75 -12.71 3.11 12.52
N CYS A 76 -12.97 2.70 11.28
CA CYS A 76 -12.54 3.38 10.07
C CYS A 76 -13.30 4.69 9.85
N HIS A 77 -12.56 5.77 9.65
CA HIS A 77 -13.06 7.08 9.25
C HIS A 77 -12.99 7.33 7.74
N LEU A 78 -12.24 6.51 6.99
CA LEU A 78 -12.12 6.61 5.52
C LEU A 78 -13.34 6.08 4.75
N CYS A 79 -14.18 5.26 5.36
CA CYS A 79 -15.35 4.69 4.70
C CYS A 79 -16.37 5.77 4.29
N GLU A 80 -17.06 5.56 3.17
CA GLU A 80 -18.13 6.45 2.71
C GLU A 80 -19.37 6.43 3.62
N LYS A 81 -20.21 7.47 3.48
CA LYS A 81 -21.52 7.55 4.13
C LYS A 81 -22.39 6.37 3.70
N GLY A 82 -22.94 5.65 4.67
CA GLY A 82 -23.82 4.50 4.41
C GLY A 82 -23.09 3.17 4.21
N GLU A 83 -21.76 3.14 4.17
CA GLU A 83 -20.97 1.89 4.05
C GLU A 83 -21.28 0.90 5.18
N LYS A 84 -21.48 1.40 6.41
CA LYS A 84 -21.93 0.59 7.55
C LYS A 84 -23.27 -0.09 7.25
N THR A 85 -24.24 0.67 6.77
CA THR A 85 -25.59 0.16 6.47
C THR A 85 -25.56 -0.84 5.33
N ARG A 86 -24.76 -0.58 4.29
CA ARG A 86 -24.52 -1.49 3.17
C ARG A 86 -23.98 -2.84 3.65
N ARG A 87 -22.87 -2.85 4.39
CA ARG A 87 -22.27 -4.08 4.94
C ARG A 87 -23.21 -4.81 5.89
N GLN A 88 -24.01 -4.11 6.69
CA GLN A 88 -24.99 -4.74 7.58
C GLN A 88 -26.11 -5.42 6.81
N LYS A 89 -26.61 -4.81 5.72
CA LYS A 89 -27.63 -5.40 4.85
C LYS A 89 -27.10 -6.66 4.18
N GLU A 90 -25.90 -6.63 3.63
CA GLU A 90 -25.25 -7.78 3.00
C GLU A 90 -25.09 -8.95 3.97
N LYS A 91 -24.61 -8.67 5.19
CA LYS A 91 -24.51 -9.69 6.25
C LYS A 91 -25.88 -10.28 6.58
N ARG A 92 -26.91 -9.44 6.74
CA ARG A 92 -28.27 -9.91 7.04
C ARG A 92 -28.81 -10.82 5.94
N VAL A 93 -28.60 -10.46 4.68
CA VAL A 93 -29.02 -11.28 3.53
C VAL A 93 -28.26 -12.60 3.54
N PHE A 94 -26.92 -12.58 3.65
CA PHE A 94 -26.10 -13.79 3.66
C PHE A 94 -26.51 -14.77 4.77
N PHE A 95 -26.63 -14.31 6.02
CA PHE A 95 -27.08 -15.19 7.10
C PHE A 95 -28.55 -15.61 6.95
N GLY A 96 -29.36 -14.78 6.29
CA GLY A 96 -30.75 -15.11 5.96
C GLY A 96 -30.85 -16.25 4.94
N THR A 97 -30.09 -16.18 3.84
CA THR A 97 -30.06 -17.22 2.81
C THR A 97 -29.50 -18.52 3.37
N MET A 98 -28.40 -18.48 4.14
CA MET A 98 -27.82 -19.67 4.78
C MET A 98 -28.82 -20.39 5.69
N ARG A 99 -29.63 -19.65 6.46
CA ARG A 99 -30.67 -20.25 7.31
C ARG A 99 -31.79 -20.90 6.51
N HIS A 100 -32.11 -20.37 5.32
CA HIS A 100 -33.11 -20.98 4.46
C HIS A 100 -32.63 -22.32 3.92
N LEU A 101 -31.42 -22.35 3.37
CA LEU A 101 -30.78 -23.57 2.86
C LEU A 101 -30.71 -24.67 3.92
N GLN A 102 -30.29 -24.32 5.15
CA GLN A 102 -30.25 -25.29 6.25
C GLN A 102 -31.62 -25.93 6.55
N LYS A 103 -32.72 -25.18 6.42
CA LYS A 103 -34.07 -25.72 6.60
C LYS A 103 -34.52 -26.59 5.44
N GLU A 104 -34.11 -26.25 4.22
CA GLU A 104 -34.39 -27.06 3.04
C GLU A 104 -33.64 -28.40 3.10
N ASP A 105 -32.37 -28.38 3.50
CA ASP A 105 -31.57 -29.59 3.72
C ASP A 105 -32.19 -30.47 4.81
N GLU A 106 -32.62 -29.89 5.94
CA GLU A 106 -33.32 -30.61 7.01
C GLU A 106 -34.62 -31.25 6.50
N LYS A 107 -35.39 -30.55 5.66
CA LYS A 107 -36.61 -31.08 5.06
C LYS A 107 -36.36 -32.18 4.04
N LEU A 108 -35.24 -32.13 3.30
CA LEU A 108 -34.86 -33.17 2.34
C LEU A 108 -34.40 -34.45 3.05
N LEU A 109 -33.81 -34.30 4.24
CA LEU A 109 -33.31 -35.38 5.07
C LEU A 109 -34.38 -36.04 5.96
N SER A 110 -35.60 -35.48 6.02
CA SER A 110 -36.74 -36.00 6.77
C SER A 110 -37.76 -36.70 5.88
#